data_AF-A0AA39NH57-F1
#
_entry.id   AF-A0AA39NH57-F1
#
_cell.length_a   1.000
_cell.length_b   1.000
_cell.length_c   1.000
_cell.angle_alpha   90.00
_cell.angle_beta   90.00
_cell.angle_gamma   90.00
#
_symmetry.space_group_name_H-M   'P 1'
#
loop_
_entity.id
_entity.type
_entity.pdbx_description
1 polymer ?
#
loop_
_entity_poly.entity_id
_entity_poly.type
_entity_poly.pdbx_seq_one_letter_code
_entity_poly.pdbx_strand_id
1 'polypeptide(L)'
;ELPESLSWLKDVNIGLLIDQEGFRAVHPSFRFVGYSPYTRSLDPQGGVIEGGVAEFMPIKRQAFNFHYALFDGLPILRRVTVNGEEDRDYISRQATLSLKTNGVYTIRGSETSSHASHQGDSPGAHKLRWKFDYMVDCRRQGEGSGRVLDGEKTLTPLTFSCSPLLLDPSQGKKIRLMHIVKKSVVTKLVAEKVEPT
;
A
#
# COMPACT_ATOMS: atom_id res chain seq x y z
N GLU A 1 -22.14 0.90 -8.12
CA GLU A 1 -22.28 -0.54 -7.81
C GLU A 1 -21.08 -1.29 -8.38
N LEU A 2 -20.72 -2.43 -7.79
CA LEU A 2 -19.61 -3.26 -8.27
C LEU A 2 -20.05 -4.06 -9.51
N PRO A 3 -19.37 -3.94 -10.66
CA PRO A 3 -19.67 -4.74 -11.85
C PRO A 3 -19.57 -6.24 -11.57
N GLU A 4 -20.42 -7.04 -12.22
CA GLU A 4 -20.44 -8.51 -12.05
C GLU A 4 -19.09 -9.16 -12.39
N SER A 5 -18.40 -8.65 -13.41
CA SER A 5 -17.05 -9.07 -13.81
C SER A 5 -15.98 -8.85 -12.73
N LEU A 6 -16.26 -8.00 -11.75
CA LEU A 6 -15.39 -7.69 -10.62
C LEU A 6 -15.94 -8.24 -9.29
N SER A 7 -16.97 -9.09 -9.32
CA SER A 7 -17.60 -9.67 -8.12
C SER A 7 -16.63 -10.43 -7.23
N TRP A 8 -15.58 -11.02 -7.81
CA TRP A 8 -14.50 -11.72 -7.10
C TRP A 8 -13.74 -10.83 -6.10
N LEU A 9 -13.76 -9.49 -6.27
CA LEU A 9 -13.13 -8.57 -5.31
C LEU A 9 -13.72 -8.66 -3.91
N LYS A 10 -14.98 -9.10 -3.77
CA LYS A 10 -15.66 -9.20 -2.47
C LYS A 10 -14.94 -10.13 -1.49
N ASP A 11 -14.27 -11.15 -2.02
CA ASP A 11 -13.56 -12.17 -1.23
C ASP A 11 -12.06 -11.87 -1.11
N VAL A 12 -11.59 -10.76 -1.68
CA VAL A 12 -10.17 -10.40 -1.68
C VAL A 12 -9.76 -9.80 -0.34
N ASN A 13 -8.69 -10.36 0.22
CA ASN A 13 -7.95 -9.80 1.34
C ASN A 13 -6.54 -9.40 0.89
N ILE A 14 -6.14 -8.17 1.22
CA ILE A 14 -4.80 -7.66 0.93
C ILE A 14 -3.96 -7.76 2.19
N GLY A 15 -2.75 -8.30 2.07
CA GLY A 15 -1.72 -8.25 3.11
C GLY A 15 -0.61 -7.29 2.73
N LEU A 16 -0.15 -6.47 3.68
CA LEU A 16 1.07 -5.68 3.50
C LEU A 16 2.19 -6.27 4.35
N LEU A 17 3.41 -6.33 3.82
CA LEU A 17 4.60 -6.52 4.65
C LEU A 17 5.28 -5.17 4.85
N ILE A 18 5.23 -4.65 6.06
CA ILE A 18 5.99 -3.46 6.47
C ILE A 18 7.09 -3.91 7.43
N ASP A 19 8.30 -3.42 7.24
CA ASP A 19 9.46 -3.84 8.03
C ASP A 19 10.38 -2.66 8.29
N GLN A 20 10.87 -2.57 9.52
CA GLN A 20 11.94 -1.65 9.91
C GLN A 20 13.16 -2.49 10.29
N GLU A 21 14.26 -2.26 9.57
CA GLU A 21 15.60 -2.83 9.86
C GLU A 21 15.69 -4.37 9.81
N GLY A 22 14.68 -5.08 9.33
CA GLY A 22 14.69 -6.53 9.16
C GLY A 22 14.23 -7.34 10.37
N PHE A 23 13.85 -6.69 11.47
CA PHE A 23 13.42 -7.36 12.70
C PHE A 23 12.19 -6.76 13.37
N ARG A 24 11.56 -5.75 12.74
CA ARG A 24 10.30 -5.13 13.20
C ARG A 24 9.25 -5.21 12.11
N ALA A 25 9.01 -6.44 11.65
CA ALA A 25 8.02 -6.72 10.62
C ALA A 25 6.60 -6.70 11.18
N VAL A 26 5.67 -6.10 10.45
CA VAL A 26 4.24 -6.06 10.75
C VAL A 26 3.44 -6.37 9.49
N HIS A 27 2.28 -7.01 9.68
CA HIS A 27 1.48 -7.59 8.62
C HIS A 27 0.01 -7.12 8.68
N PRO A 28 -0.28 -5.83 8.43
CA PRO A 28 -1.67 -5.39 8.40
C PRO A 28 -2.40 -6.00 7.21
N SER A 29 -3.64 -6.40 7.45
CA SER A 29 -4.53 -6.98 6.46
C SER A 29 -5.74 -6.09 6.21
N PHE A 30 -6.22 -6.08 4.97
CA PHE A 30 -7.32 -5.23 4.52
C PHE A 30 -8.35 -6.07 3.79
N ARG A 31 -9.62 -5.73 3.98
CA ARG A 31 -10.76 -6.35 3.28
C ARG A 31 -11.38 -5.36 2.32
N PHE A 32 -11.96 -5.87 1.24
CA PHE A 32 -12.72 -5.07 0.29
C PHE A 32 -13.92 -4.39 0.98
N VAL A 33 -14.16 -3.12 0.65
CA VAL A 33 -15.30 -2.35 1.19
C VAL A 33 -16.09 -1.60 0.12
N GLY A 34 -15.50 -1.34 -1.05
CA GLY A 34 -16.15 -0.49 -2.04
C GLY A 34 -15.46 -0.48 -3.39
N TYR A 35 -16.23 -0.04 -4.39
CA TYR A 35 -15.74 0.18 -5.74
C TYR A 35 -16.29 1.48 -6.30
N SER A 36 -15.39 2.27 -6.87
CA SER A 36 -15.67 3.60 -7.43
C SER A 36 -15.31 3.62 -8.92
N PRO A 37 -16.30 3.63 -9.84
CA PRO A 37 -16.04 3.57 -11.29
C PRO A 37 -15.40 4.83 -11.88
N TYR A 38 -15.63 6.00 -11.25
CA TYR A 38 -15.22 7.31 -11.80
C TYR A 38 -14.36 8.12 -10.84
N THR A 39 -13.80 7.49 -9.80
CA THR A 39 -12.98 8.24 -8.85
C THR A 39 -11.63 8.62 -9.45
N ARG A 40 -11.10 9.72 -8.94
CA ARG A 40 -9.80 10.29 -9.29
C ARG A 40 -8.77 10.07 -8.16
N SER A 41 -9.15 9.32 -7.12
CA SER A 41 -8.40 9.21 -5.86
C SER A 41 -6.99 8.61 -5.99
N LEU A 42 -6.72 7.88 -7.08
CA LEU A 42 -5.40 7.31 -7.39
C LEU A 42 -4.56 8.18 -8.34
N ASP A 43 -5.14 9.21 -8.95
CA ASP A 43 -4.45 10.10 -9.88
C ASP A 43 -4.09 11.42 -9.17
N PRO A 44 -2.80 11.71 -8.92
CA PRO A 44 -2.39 13.00 -8.37
C PRO A 44 -2.84 14.20 -9.20
N GLN A 45 -2.98 14.03 -10.51
CA GLN A 45 -3.41 15.06 -11.45
C GLN A 45 -4.95 15.10 -11.62
N GLY A 46 -5.69 14.24 -10.93
CA GLY A 46 -7.15 14.22 -10.98
C GLY A 46 -7.74 13.60 -12.25
N GLY A 47 -6.97 12.78 -12.97
CA GLY A 47 -7.46 11.97 -14.08
C GLY A 47 -8.38 10.82 -13.64
N VAL A 48 -9.29 10.41 -14.53
CA VAL A 48 -10.15 9.24 -14.32
C VAL A 48 -9.31 7.97 -14.43
N ILE A 49 -9.51 7.03 -13.51
CA ILE A 49 -8.84 5.72 -13.54
C ILE A 49 -9.66 4.76 -14.40
N GLU A 50 -9.07 4.31 -15.51
CA GLU A 50 -9.65 3.25 -16.33
C GLU A 50 -9.89 1.98 -15.51
N GLY A 51 -11.08 1.39 -15.63
CA GLY A 51 -11.50 0.21 -14.85
C GLY A 51 -11.94 0.53 -13.41
N GLY A 52 -11.91 1.79 -12.98
CA GLY A 52 -12.32 2.23 -11.65
C GLY A 52 -11.33 1.88 -10.54
N VAL A 53 -11.76 2.03 -9.28
CA VAL A 53 -10.92 1.84 -8.09
C VAL A 53 -11.61 0.93 -7.10
N ALA A 54 -10.91 -0.10 -6.66
CA ALA A 54 -11.28 -0.93 -5.53
C ALA A 54 -10.73 -0.34 -4.24
N GLU A 55 -11.55 -0.32 -3.19
CA GLU A 55 -11.25 0.29 -1.90
C GLU A 55 -11.25 -0.77 -0.81
N PHE A 56 -10.22 -0.72 0.05
CA PHE A 56 -9.99 -1.68 1.11
C PHE A 56 -9.72 -0.96 2.43
N MET A 57 -10.26 -1.52 3.51
CA MET A 57 -10.10 -1.02 4.88
C MET A 57 -9.42 -2.09 5.75
N PRO A 58 -8.63 -1.69 6.77
CA PRO A 58 -8.02 -2.62 7.70
C PRO A 58 -9.07 -3.55 8.32
N ILE A 59 -8.77 -4.85 8.35
CA ILE A 59 -9.60 -5.85 9.04
C ILE A 59 -9.62 -5.56 10.55
N LYS A 60 -8.48 -5.15 11.08
CA LYS A 60 -8.31 -4.69 12.47
C LYS A 60 -7.68 -3.32 12.48
N ARG A 61 -8.32 -2.36 13.15
CA ARG A 61 -7.71 -1.05 13.43
C ARG A 61 -6.64 -1.25 14.51
N GLN A 62 -5.39 -1.30 14.09
CA GLN A 62 -4.24 -1.53 14.95
C GLN A 62 -3.14 -0.51 14.66
N ALA A 63 -2.57 0.04 15.72
CA ALA A 63 -1.37 0.85 15.65
C ALA A 63 -0.13 -0.03 15.83
N PHE A 64 0.89 0.21 15.02
CA PHE A 64 2.18 -0.50 15.07
C PHE A 64 3.26 0.46 15.54
N ASN A 65 4.08 0.00 16.49
CA ASN A 65 5.15 0.81 17.05
C ASN A 65 6.42 0.69 16.21
N PHE A 66 7.02 1.82 15.89
CA PHE A 66 8.30 1.91 15.19
C PHE A 66 9.24 2.85 15.93
N HIS A 67 10.53 2.57 15.84
CA HIS A 67 11.55 3.48 16.32
C HIS A 67 11.68 4.67 15.35
N TYR A 68 12.03 5.82 15.91
CA TYR A 68 12.25 7.06 15.17
C TYR A 68 13.32 7.90 15.88
N ALA A 69 14.60 7.56 15.64
CA ALA A 69 15.75 8.37 16.01
C ALA A 69 16.51 8.86 14.75
N LEU A 70 17.43 9.82 14.94
CA LEU A 70 18.17 10.51 13.85
C LEU A 70 18.92 9.58 12.88
N PHE A 71 19.27 8.37 13.31
CA PHE A 71 20.05 7.40 12.51
C PHE A 71 19.33 6.07 12.27
N ASP A 72 18.08 5.95 12.71
CA ASP A 72 17.31 4.72 12.54
C ASP A 72 16.72 4.64 11.12
N GLY A 73 16.61 3.42 10.60
CA GLY A 73 15.96 3.17 9.32
C GLY A 73 14.47 3.47 9.41
N LEU A 74 13.89 4.16 8.42
CA LEU A 74 12.43 4.31 8.35
C LEU A 74 11.76 2.97 7.98
N PRO A 75 10.50 2.73 8.42
CA PRO A 75 9.76 1.55 8.01
C PRO A 75 9.58 1.50 6.49
N ILE A 76 9.69 0.31 5.91
CA ILE A 76 9.61 0.07 4.48
C ILE A 76 8.42 -0.84 4.19
N LEU A 77 7.49 -0.39 3.34
CA LEU A 77 6.53 -1.28 2.67
C LEU A 77 7.31 -2.14 1.68
N ARG A 78 7.50 -3.42 2.02
CA ARG A 78 8.29 -4.37 1.25
C ARG A 78 7.47 -5.11 0.22
N ARG A 79 6.25 -5.53 0.54
CA ARG A 79 5.40 -6.39 -0.30
C ARG A 79 3.92 -6.09 -0.13
N VAL A 80 3.17 -6.40 -1.18
CA VAL A 80 1.70 -6.52 -1.17
C VAL A 80 1.38 -7.95 -1.58
N THR A 81 0.58 -8.65 -0.77
CA THR A 81 0.10 -10.01 -1.00
C THR A 81 -1.42 -10.01 -1.12
N VAL A 82 -1.96 -11.04 -1.77
CA VAL A 82 -3.40 -11.22 -1.95
C VAL A 82 -3.80 -12.58 -1.38
N ASN A 83 -4.90 -12.63 -0.64
CA ASN A 83 -5.50 -13.84 -0.08
C ASN A 83 -4.54 -14.72 0.75
N GLY A 84 -3.55 -14.10 1.41
CA GLY A 84 -2.55 -14.82 2.20
C GLY A 84 -1.48 -15.53 1.38
N GLU A 85 -1.44 -15.34 0.06
CA GLU A 85 -0.39 -15.90 -0.80
C GLU A 85 0.93 -15.13 -0.61
N GLU A 86 1.77 -15.63 0.29
CA GLU A 86 3.04 -14.96 0.64
C GLU A 86 4.18 -15.21 -0.35
N ASP A 87 4.02 -16.11 -1.32
CA ASP A 87 5.01 -16.42 -2.35
C ASP A 87 4.89 -15.51 -3.59
N ARG A 88 3.89 -14.61 -3.61
CA ARG A 88 3.66 -13.61 -4.65
C ARG A 88 3.74 -12.20 -4.10
N ASP A 89 4.25 -11.29 -4.92
CA ASP A 89 4.34 -9.87 -4.61
C ASP A 89 3.71 -9.05 -5.74
N TYR A 90 2.77 -8.18 -5.38
CA TYR A 90 1.97 -7.41 -6.32
C TYR A 90 2.52 -6.00 -6.55
N ILE A 91 3.64 -5.64 -5.92
CA ILE A 91 4.32 -4.36 -6.15
C ILE A 91 5.78 -4.55 -6.56
N SER A 92 6.25 -3.79 -7.54
CA SER A 92 7.62 -3.88 -8.07
C SER A 92 8.61 -2.98 -7.35
N ARG A 93 8.15 -2.01 -6.57
CA ARG A 93 8.99 -1.08 -5.81
C ARG A 93 8.68 -1.18 -4.32
N GLN A 94 9.69 -1.00 -3.49
CA GLN A 94 9.48 -0.77 -2.06
C GLN A 94 9.10 0.69 -1.82
N ALA A 95 8.45 0.99 -0.70
CA ALA A 95 8.14 2.36 -0.31
C ALA A 95 8.63 2.68 1.10
N THR A 96 9.29 3.83 1.25
CA THR A 96 9.71 4.36 2.55
C THR A 96 8.53 5.09 3.20
N LEU A 97 8.16 4.67 4.40
CA LEU A 97 7.07 5.23 5.20
C LEU A 97 7.66 6.28 6.15
N SER A 98 7.34 7.54 5.92
CA SER A 98 7.77 8.64 6.79
C SER A 98 7.08 8.58 8.15
N LEU A 99 7.84 8.84 9.21
CA LEU A 99 7.35 8.98 10.59
C LEU A 99 7.62 10.39 11.16
N LYS A 100 8.03 11.33 10.30
CA LYS A 100 8.68 12.59 10.70
C LYS A 100 7.80 13.49 11.56
N THR A 101 6.53 13.61 11.22
CA THR A 101 5.57 14.44 11.95
C THR A 101 4.27 13.67 12.12
N ASN A 102 3.48 14.02 13.12
CA ASN A 102 2.16 13.42 13.27
C ASN A 102 1.23 13.90 12.15
N GLY A 103 0.30 13.04 11.77
CA GLY A 103 -0.67 13.31 10.70
C GLY A 103 -0.85 12.13 9.75
N VAL A 104 -1.62 12.38 8.69
CA VAL A 104 -1.89 11.38 7.66
C VAL A 104 -0.82 11.46 6.58
N TYR A 105 -0.42 10.30 6.08
CA TYR A 105 0.52 10.14 4.99
C TYR A 105 -0.05 9.23 3.92
N THR A 106 0.43 9.42 2.70
CA THR A 106 -0.01 8.67 1.52
C THR A 106 1.19 8.22 0.69
N ILE A 107 1.14 6.98 0.19
CA ILE A 107 2.07 6.45 -0.79
C ILE A 107 1.27 6.11 -2.02
N ARG A 108 1.78 6.48 -3.19
CA ARG A 108 1.22 6.10 -4.49
C ARG A 108 2.25 5.33 -5.29
N GLY A 109 1.79 4.32 -6.00
CA GLY A 109 2.60 3.55 -6.93
C GLY A 109 1.80 3.12 -8.15
N SER A 110 2.51 2.56 -9.12
CA SER A 110 1.91 2.04 -10.34
C SER A 110 2.68 0.82 -10.82
N GLU A 111 1.94 -0.18 -11.28
CA GLU A 111 2.46 -1.35 -11.97
C GLU A 111 2.05 -1.33 -13.43
N THR A 112 2.75 -2.11 -14.24
CA THR A 112 2.37 -2.36 -15.62
C THR A 112 1.51 -3.60 -15.67
N SER A 113 0.34 -3.53 -16.32
CA SER A 113 -0.53 -4.69 -16.54
C SER A 113 0.20 -5.80 -17.28
N SER A 114 0.09 -7.03 -16.78
CA SER A 114 0.52 -8.24 -17.50
C SER A 114 -0.38 -8.59 -18.69
N HIS A 115 -1.60 -8.05 -18.76
CA HIS A 115 -2.48 -8.24 -19.90
C HIS A 115 -1.96 -7.39 -21.06
N ALA A 116 -1.49 -8.05 -22.13
CA ALA A 116 -1.15 -7.38 -23.37
C ALA A 116 -2.40 -6.68 -23.93
N SER A 117 -2.23 -5.47 -24.45
CA SER A 117 -3.27 -4.80 -25.23
C SER A 117 -3.53 -5.65 -26.48
N HIS A 118 -4.63 -6.41 -26.48
CA HIS A 118 -5.13 -7.02 -27.70
C HIS A 118 -5.86 -5.94 -28.50
N GLN A 119 -5.30 -5.65 -29.69
CA GLN A 119 -5.83 -4.84 -30.80
C GLN A 119 -5.90 -3.32 -30.61
N GLY A 120 -5.12 -2.63 -31.46
CA GLY A 120 -5.57 -1.43 -32.17
C GLY A 120 -5.41 -0.07 -31.51
N ASP A 121 -5.55 0.05 -30.18
CA ASP A 121 -5.51 1.36 -29.52
C ASP A 121 -4.24 1.59 -28.70
N SER A 122 -3.43 2.55 -29.18
CA SER A 122 -2.29 3.22 -28.54
C SER A 122 -1.16 2.37 -27.93
N PRO A 123 0.12 2.70 -28.18
CA PRO A 123 1.27 2.00 -27.60
C PRO A 123 1.47 2.44 -26.15
N GLY A 124 0.65 1.94 -25.23
CA GLY A 124 0.76 2.23 -23.81
C GLY A 124 0.35 1.03 -22.98
N ALA A 125 1.29 0.42 -22.28
CA ALA A 125 0.96 -0.62 -21.32
C ALA A 125 0.05 -0.02 -20.22
N HIS A 126 -1.14 -0.61 -20.00
CA HIS A 126 -2.11 -0.09 -19.03
C HIS A 126 -1.47 -0.04 -17.63
N LYS A 127 -1.52 1.13 -16.99
CA LYS A 127 -0.94 1.36 -15.66
C LYS A 127 -1.95 1.00 -14.59
N LEU A 128 -1.60 0.05 -13.74
CA LEU A 128 -2.37 -0.37 -12.58
C LEU A 128 -1.90 0.43 -11.37
N ARG A 129 -2.70 1.40 -10.92
CA ARG A 129 -2.30 2.31 -9.83
C ARG A 129 -2.73 1.76 -8.48
N TRP A 130 -1.99 2.14 -7.45
CA TRP A 130 -2.36 1.84 -6.06
C TRP A 130 -1.96 2.98 -5.13
N LYS A 131 -2.65 3.03 -3.99
CA LYS A 131 -2.47 4.00 -2.93
C LYS A 131 -2.59 3.32 -1.56
N PHE A 132 -1.68 3.66 -0.65
CA PHE A 132 -1.74 3.27 0.75
C PHE A 132 -1.71 4.51 1.64
N ASP A 133 -2.74 4.68 2.47
CA ASP A 133 -2.82 5.77 3.45
C ASP A 133 -2.63 5.23 4.88
N TYR A 134 -1.90 5.98 5.69
CA TYR A 134 -1.64 5.66 7.09
C TYR A 134 -1.54 6.92 7.96
N MET A 135 -1.77 6.77 9.25
CA MET A 135 -1.64 7.83 10.24
C MET A 135 -0.40 7.61 11.10
N VAL A 136 0.34 8.68 11.35
CA VAL A 136 1.44 8.74 12.30
C VAL A 136 1.01 9.50 13.53
N ASP A 137 1.27 8.93 14.71
CA ASP A 137 1.08 9.61 15.99
C ASP A 137 2.23 9.30 16.96
N CYS A 138 2.32 10.08 18.03
CA CYS A 138 3.22 9.82 19.14
C CYS A 138 2.83 8.53 19.86
N ARG A 139 3.82 7.68 20.18
CA ARG A 139 3.57 6.55 21.07
C ARG A 139 3.40 7.06 22.50
N ARG A 140 2.40 6.53 23.21
CA ARG A 140 2.14 6.85 24.62
C ARG A 140 2.39 5.64 25.50
N GLN A 141 2.84 5.87 26.73
CA GLN A 141 3.08 4.81 27.70
C GLN A 141 1.74 4.31 28.26
N GLY A 142 1.25 3.16 27.81
CA GLY A 142 0.00 2.58 28.28
C GLY A 142 -1.25 3.40 27.92
N GLU A 143 -2.43 2.81 28.11
CA GLU A 143 -3.69 3.53 27.93
C GLU A 143 -3.88 4.52 29.09
N GLY A 144 -4.23 5.77 28.77
CA GLY A 144 -4.53 6.82 29.75
C GLY A 144 -3.33 7.60 30.30
N SER A 145 -2.09 7.12 30.15
CA SER A 145 -0.94 7.94 30.50
C SER A 145 -0.69 8.98 29.39
N GLY A 146 -0.73 10.26 29.77
CA GLY A 146 -0.42 11.36 28.87
C GLY A 146 1.05 11.41 28.43
N ARG A 147 1.89 10.49 28.93
CA ARG A 147 3.32 10.49 28.68
C ARG A 147 3.63 9.95 27.29
N VAL A 148 4.22 10.79 26.47
CA VAL A 148 4.79 10.44 25.16
C VAL A 148 6.14 9.73 25.37
N LEU A 149 6.33 8.62 24.66
CA LEU A 149 7.62 7.92 24.57
C LEU A 149 8.45 8.57 23.47
N ASP A 150 9.57 9.17 23.86
CA ASP A 150 10.48 9.80 22.90
C ASP A 150 11.20 8.73 22.06
N GLY A 151 11.58 9.10 20.84
CA GLY A 151 12.21 8.19 19.88
C GLY A 151 11.29 7.09 19.33
N GLU A 152 9.98 7.14 19.61
CA GLU A 152 9.02 6.14 19.13
C GLU A 152 7.78 6.78 18.51
N LYS A 153 7.30 6.17 17.42
CA LYS A 153 6.09 6.58 16.72
C LYS A 153 5.17 5.39 16.53
N THR A 154 3.90 5.70 16.36
CA THR A 154 2.91 4.72 15.92
C THR A 154 2.55 4.96 14.46
N LEU A 155 2.34 3.87 13.73
CA LEU A 155 1.78 3.84 12.39
C LEU A 155 0.46 3.09 12.44
N THR A 156 -0.63 3.76 12.11
CA THR A 156 -1.96 3.13 12.00
C THR A 156 -2.36 3.07 10.52
N PRO A 157 -2.44 1.90 9.90
CA PRO A 157 -2.92 1.78 8.53
C PRO A 157 -4.37 2.26 8.43
N LEU A 158 -4.71 3.00 7.36
CA LEU A 158 -6.05 3.58 7.17
C LEU A 158 -6.77 2.96 5.99
N THR A 159 -6.19 3.02 4.79
CA THR A 159 -6.83 2.52 3.56
C THR A 159 -5.80 1.99 2.58
N PHE A 160 -6.20 0.98 1.82
CA PHE A 160 -5.53 0.59 0.59
C PHE A 160 -6.52 0.72 -0.57
N SER A 161 -6.10 1.31 -1.67
CA SER A 161 -6.94 1.49 -2.86
C SER A 161 -6.15 1.18 -4.11
N CYS A 162 -6.74 0.53 -5.09
CA CYS A 162 -6.03 0.20 -6.34
C CYS A 162 -6.96 0.02 -7.54
N SER A 163 -6.36 0.04 -8.73
CA SER A 163 -6.98 -0.51 -9.93
C SER A 163 -7.34 -1.98 -9.67
N PRO A 164 -8.59 -2.44 -9.93
CA PRO A 164 -9.02 -3.82 -9.68
C PRO A 164 -8.09 -4.89 -10.24
N LEU A 165 -7.64 -4.71 -11.50
CA LEU A 165 -6.77 -5.65 -12.19
C LEU A 165 -5.40 -5.80 -11.53
N LEU A 166 -4.98 -4.91 -10.63
CA LEU A 166 -3.77 -5.10 -9.84
C LEU A 166 -3.83 -6.41 -9.03
N LEU A 167 -5.03 -6.80 -8.59
CA LEU A 167 -5.24 -7.95 -7.71
C LEU A 167 -5.55 -9.24 -8.48
N ASP A 168 -5.52 -9.20 -9.81
CA ASP A 168 -5.62 -10.40 -10.64
C ASP A 168 -4.41 -11.32 -10.37
N PRO A 169 -4.62 -12.64 -10.17
CA PRO A 169 -3.53 -13.57 -9.86
C PRO A 169 -2.35 -13.55 -10.85
N SER A 170 -2.59 -13.17 -12.11
CA SER A 170 -1.55 -13.04 -13.13
C SER A 170 -0.62 -11.85 -12.92
N GLN A 171 -1.01 -10.84 -12.12
CA GLN A 171 -0.14 -9.71 -11.77
C GLN A 171 0.89 -10.07 -10.69
N GLY A 172 0.56 -11.03 -9.82
CA GLY A 172 1.39 -11.41 -8.69
C GLY A 172 2.72 -12.03 -9.14
N LYS A 173 3.83 -11.37 -8.84
CA LYS A 173 5.18 -11.84 -9.23
C LYS A 173 5.68 -12.85 -8.21
N LYS A 174 6.04 -14.06 -8.68
CA LYS A 174 6.63 -15.08 -7.81
C LYS A 174 7.93 -14.57 -7.19
N ILE A 175 8.03 -14.65 -5.88
CA ILE A 175 9.18 -14.18 -5.13
C ILE A 175 10.32 -15.17 -5.31
N ARG A 176 11.36 -14.71 -6.02
CA ARG A 176 12.63 -15.42 -6.22
C ARG A 176 13.77 -14.50 -5.80
N LEU A 177 14.97 -15.04 -5.61
CA LEU A 177 16.15 -14.24 -5.23
C LEU A 177 16.35 -13.01 -6.13
N MET A 178 16.24 -13.18 -7.45
CA MET A 178 16.35 -12.07 -8.40
C MET A 178 15.27 -11.00 -8.24
N HIS A 179 14.06 -11.36 -7.80
CA HIS A 179 13.00 -10.39 -7.50
C HIS A 179 13.39 -9.52 -6.30
N ILE A 180 13.91 -10.15 -5.26
CA ILE A 180 14.37 -9.48 -4.03
C ILE A 180 15.52 -8.52 -4.35
N VAL A 181 16.53 -8.99 -5.10
CA VAL A 181 17.69 -8.18 -5.50
C VAL A 181 17.27 -7.01 -6.38
N LYS A 182 16.39 -7.22 -7.37
CA LYS A 182 15.86 -6.12 -8.19
C LYS A 182 15.14 -5.07 -7.34
N LYS A 183 14.30 -5.49 -6.39
CA LYS A 183 13.60 -4.55 -5.50
C LYS A 183 14.53 -3.78 -4.56
N SER A 184 15.68 -4.33 -4.17
CA SER A 184 16.59 -3.65 -3.24
C SER A 184 17.40 -2.53 -3.91
N VAL A 185 17.66 -2.63 -5.22
CA VAL A 185 18.44 -1.64 -5.98
C VAL A 185 17.58 -0.57 -6.64
N VAL A 186 16.29 -0.85 -6.90
CA VAL A 186 15.37 0.14 -7.47
C VAL A 186 15.05 1.23 -6.44
N THR A 187 15.00 2.49 -6.90
CA THR A 187 14.64 3.63 -6.06
C THR A 187 13.29 3.40 -5.37
N LYS A 188 13.27 3.61 -4.05
CA LYS A 188 12.05 3.45 -3.26
C LYS A 188 11.06 4.58 -3.56
N LEU A 189 9.78 4.29 -3.47
CA LEU A 189 8.74 5.31 -3.36
C LEU A 189 8.87 5.99 -1.99
N VAL A 190 8.36 7.21 -1.86
CA VAL A 190 8.43 7.96 -0.60
C VAL A 190 7.03 8.43 -0.24
N ALA A 191 6.65 8.26 1.03
CA ALA A 191 5.38 8.74 1.54
C ALA A 191 5.33 10.28 1.61
N GLU A 192 4.20 10.84 1.21
CA GLU A 192 3.91 12.27 1.26
C GLU A 192 2.96 12.55 2.43
N LYS A 193 3.19 13.64 3.15
CA LYS A 193 2.25 14.10 4.18
C LYS A 193 1.00 14.66 3.49
N VAL A 194 -0.17 14.27 3.97
CA VAL A 194 -1.45 14.84 3.55
C VAL A 194 -1.69 16.09 4.39
N GLU A 195 -1.76 17.24 3.73
CA GLU A 195 -2.14 18.48 4.39
C GLU A 195 -3.65 18.50 4.66
N PRO A 196 -4.10 19.02 5.82
CA PRO A 196 -5.52 19.27 6.06
C PRO A 196 -6.06 20.21 4.97
N THR A 197 -7.23 19.87 4.43
CA THR A 197 -7.99 20.73 3.50
C THR A 197 -8.97 21.60 4.26
#